data_AF-A0A6G6XCA8-F1
#
_entry.id   AF-A0A6G6XCA8-F1
#
_cell.length_a   1.000
_cell.length_b   1.000
_cell.length_c   1.000
_cell.angle_alpha   90.00
_cell.angle_beta   90.00
_cell.angle_gamma   90.00
#
_symmetry.space_group_name_H-M   'P 1'
#
loop_
_entity.id
_entity.type
_entity.pdbx_description
1 polymer ?
#
loop_
_entity_poly.entity_id
_entity_poly.type
_entity_poly.pdbx_seq_one_letter_code
_entity_poly.pdbx_strand_id
1 'polypeptide(L)'
;MITKARYRRFLKDQNGAVAATYALALFGLLGILGLAFDYARMVGMHTELQNAADQAALAGASQLDREPGAMARAVTAIQGGLAENSTVLANDGDGQTVTFAGGAEVNVFFYRTRAEAEAGGQVSTATTDAEAGYVGVFVDGREVNYAFTPIVGALASGDLVASAVAGMGSALCRIPPLMICNPDEDFNGGLGDENANFDLNRVGTGMLVVEGPTGSGPSYWQPGNYGFLDLGNGAQAVSQGLGWIGPPGGCISIEGNETIAPDTEPGLKTGAIDAINTRFDIYENNSSCPAGGQCPSAFNARKDLVRTAQSTPPSGQNACSISNNNTGWHETSGTRYLPPTNSALPDTVTPTSMGHPRDICHAVSSAGVCSEGKFGDGIWDRDAYFRSHYGWDRATWQTYTKTGNSPVPNNTPTRYQVYLWEVANAGDTINGVKILETDPVGATGATEIRQAKPVCSANKTFEDPDRRVMTIAVVNCTAEQVRGKTQDVAIADWLDVFLVQPSAARDRTSKSDIYFEVIRKTNITRTGAPIGPTIRRDMPYLVR
;
A
#
# COMPACT_ATOMS: atom_id res chain seq x y z
N MET A 1 -74.22 -64.60 -45.94
CA MET A 1 -72.99 -64.72 -46.76
C MET A 1 -72.05 -63.49 -46.68
N ILE A 2 -72.10 -62.68 -45.61
CA ILE A 2 -71.39 -61.38 -45.52
C ILE A 2 -70.05 -61.46 -44.76
N THR A 3 -69.80 -62.54 -44.01
CA THR A 3 -68.63 -62.68 -43.12
C THR A 3 -67.32 -63.10 -43.81
N LYS A 4 -67.36 -63.99 -44.81
CA LYS A 4 -66.14 -64.43 -45.53
C LYS A 4 -65.51 -63.34 -46.41
N ALA A 5 -66.33 -62.45 -46.98
CA ALA A 5 -65.86 -61.37 -47.85
C ALA A 5 -65.12 -60.27 -47.08
N ARG A 6 -65.60 -59.90 -45.88
CA ARG A 6 -64.95 -58.92 -45.00
C ARG A 6 -63.61 -59.44 -44.45
N TYR A 7 -63.53 -60.73 -44.10
CA TYR A 7 -62.28 -61.35 -43.64
C TYR A 7 -61.20 -61.42 -44.72
N ARG A 8 -61.57 -61.77 -45.95
CA ARG A 8 -60.65 -61.73 -47.11
C ARG A 8 -60.22 -60.30 -47.47
N ARG A 9 -61.07 -59.30 -47.24
CA ARG A 9 -60.75 -57.88 -47.46
C ARG A 9 -59.76 -57.38 -46.41
N PHE A 10 -59.93 -57.75 -45.13
CA PHE A 10 -59.00 -57.42 -44.04
C PHE A 10 -57.63 -58.09 -44.24
N LEU A 11 -57.58 -59.37 -44.63
CA LEU A 11 -56.32 -60.07 -44.94
C LEU A 11 -55.59 -59.54 -46.19
N LYS A 12 -56.30 -58.85 -47.09
CA LYS A 12 -55.72 -58.16 -48.26
C LYS A 12 -55.53 -56.66 -48.03
N ASP A 13 -55.88 -56.15 -46.86
CA ASP A 13 -55.82 -54.73 -46.56
C ASP A 13 -54.38 -54.34 -46.20
N GLN A 14 -53.72 -53.64 -47.11
CA GLN A 14 -52.34 -53.16 -46.91
C GLN A 14 -52.28 -51.75 -46.30
N ASN A 15 -53.43 -51.13 -45.99
CA ASN A 15 -53.49 -49.78 -45.42
C ASN A 15 -52.87 -49.70 -44.00
N GLY A 16 -52.59 -50.84 -43.35
CA GLY A 16 -51.93 -50.92 -42.04
C GLY A 16 -50.42 -51.15 -42.07
N ALA A 17 -49.81 -51.39 -43.24
CA ALA A 17 -48.38 -51.70 -43.34
C ALA A 17 -47.49 -50.53 -42.85
N VAL A 18 -47.95 -49.30 -43.05
CA VAL A 18 -47.28 -48.08 -42.55
C VAL A 18 -47.34 -47.98 -41.02
N ALA A 19 -48.38 -48.50 -40.37
CA ALA A 19 -48.51 -48.45 -38.91
C ALA A 19 -47.45 -49.32 -38.22
N ALA A 20 -47.12 -50.48 -38.80
CA ALA A 20 -46.08 -51.38 -38.26
C ALA A 20 -44.67 -50.78 -38.38
N THR A 21 -44.34 -50.13 -39.50
CA THR A 21 -43.05 -49.44 -39.66
C THR A 21 -42.95 -48.22 -38.75
N TYR A 22 -44.05 -47.47 -38.58
CA TYR A 22 -44.10 -46.34 -37.65
C TYR A 22 -43.93 -46.79 -36.19
N ALA A 23 -44.56 -47.90 -35.78
CA ALA A 23 -44.42 -48.42 -34.42
C ALA A 23 -42.98 -48.84 -34.09
N LEU A 24 -42.29 -49.49 -35.03
CA LEU A 24 -40.89 -49.87 -34.87
C LEU A 24 -39.94 -48.65 -34.90
N ALA A 25 -40.18 -47.70 -35.81
CA ALA A 25 -39.40 -46.47 -35.89
C ALA A 25 -39.59 -45.57 -34.66
N LEU A 26 -40.82 -45.48 -34.13
CA LEU A 26 -41.15 -44.67 -32.96
C LEU A 26 -40.41 -45.16 -31.71
N PHE A 27 -40.29 -46.48 -31.53
CA PHE A 27 -39.51 -47.04 -30.41
C PHE A 27 -38.04 -46.60 -30.48
N GLY A 28 -37.41 -46.67 -31.66
CA GLY A 28 -36.04 -46.18 -31.87
C GLY A 28 -35.90 -44.68 -31.65
N LEU A 29 -36.84 -43.88 -32.15
CA LEU A 29 -36.84 -42.41 -31.97
C LEU A 29 -37.03 -42.00 -30.51
N LEU A 30 -37.91 -42.68 -29.76
CA LEU A 30 -38.09 -42.45 -28.33
C LEU A 30 -36.85 -42.87 -27.52
N GLY A 31 -36.18 -43.96 -27.92
CA GLY A 31 -34.91 -44.36 -27.33
C GLY A 31 -33.80 -43.30 -27.50
N ILE A 32 -33.68 -42.72 -28.69
CA ILE A 32 -32.72 -41.63 -28.97
C ILE A 32 -33.08 -40.37 -28.16
N LEU A 33 -34.36 -40.02 -28.08
CA LEU A 33 -34.83 -38.88 -27.30
C LEU A 33 -34.55 -39.05 -25.80
N GLY A 34 -34.76 -40.26 -25.27
CA GLY A 34 -34.45 -40.60 -23.89
C GLY A 34 -32.96 -40.44 -23.59
N LEU A 35 -32.09 -40.99 -24.44
CA LEU A 35 -30.64 -40.83 -24.30
C LEU A 35 -30.20 -39.37 -24.32
N ALA A 36 -30.76 -38.56 -25.22
CA ALA A 36 -30.43 -37.14 -25.30
C ALA A 36 -30.85 -36.37 -24.03
N PHE A 37 -32.01 -36.69 -23.45
CA PHE A 37 -32.48 -36.09 -22.21
C PHE A 37 -31.63 -36.50 -20.99
N ASP A 38 -31.31 -37.79 -20.90
CA ASP A 38 -30.49 -38.35 -19.82
C ASP A 38 -29.05 -37.78 -19.87
N TYR A 39 -28.48 -37.62 -21.07
CA TYR A 39 -27.19 -36.94 -21.27
C TYR A 39 -27.25 -35.45 -20.84
N ALA A 40 -28.32 -34.74 -21.20
CA ALA A 40 -28.48 -33.34 -20.79
C ALA A 40 -28.52 -33.17 -19.27
N ARG A 41 -29.17 -34.10 -18.55
CA ARG A 41 -29.19 -34.10 -17.08
C ARG A 41 -27.82 -34.40 -16.47
N MET A 42 -27.09 -35.36 -17.03
CA MET A 42 -25.72 -35.67 -16.59
C MET A 42 -24.80 -34.46 -16.71
N VAL A 43 -24.77 -33.81 -17.88
CA VAL A 43 -23.93 -32.62 -18.12
C VAL A 43 -24.36 -31.45 -17.21
N GLY A 44 -25.66 -31.29 -16.99
CA GLY A 44 -26.19 -30.31 -16.04
C GLY A 44 -25.66 -30.56 -14.62
N MET A 45 -25.71 -31.80 -14.14
CA MET A 45 -25.20 -32.15 -12.81
C MET A 45 -23.70 -31.91 -12.70
N HIS A 46 -22.92 -32.26 -13.72
CA HIS A 46 -21.47 -31.99 -13.72
C HIS A 46 -21.18 -30.48 -13.56
N THR A 47 -21.98 -29.63 -14.22
CA THR A 47 -21.86 -28.17 -14.07
C THR A 47 -22.23 -27.69 -12.66
N GLU A 48 -23.28 -28.27 -12.05
CA GLU A 48 -23.65 -27.98 -10.66
C GLU A 48 -22.52 -28.35 -9.69
N LEU A 49 -21.89 -29.52 -9.87
CA LEU A 49 -20.78 -29.98 -9.04
C LEU A 49 -19.51 -29.13 -9.22
N GLN A 50 -19.18 -28.73 -10.46
CA GLN A 50 -18.03 -27.87 -10.71
C GLN A 50 -18.22 -26.49 -10.08
N ASN A 51 -19.40 -25.88 -10.26
CA ASN A 51 -19.71 -24.61 -9.60
C ASN A 51 -19.61 -24.73 -8.07
N ALA A 52 -20.07 -25.85 -7.51
CA ALA A 52 -19.96 -26.10 -6.08
C ALA A 52 -18.51 -26.19 -5.61
N ALA A 53 -17.66 -26.92 -6.34
CA ALA A 53 -16.23 -27.02 -6.06
C ALA A 53 -15.55 -25.65 -6.12
N ASP A 54 -15.81 -24.87 -7.17
CA ASP A 54 -15.21 -23.56 -7.40
C ASP A 54 -15.54 -22.58 -6.26
N GLN A 55 -16.82 -22.51 -5.88
CA GLN A 55 -17.25 -21.63 -4.78
C GLN A 55 -16.65 -22.06 -3.44
N ALA A 56 -16.59 -23.37 -3.17
CA ALA A 56 -15.98 -23.89 -1.97
C ALA A 56 -14.47 -23.59 -1.91
N ALA A 57 -13.74 -23.80 -3.02
CA ALA A 57 -12.31 -23.50 -3.09
C ALA A 57 -12.03 -22.01 -2.91
N LEU A 58 -12.79 -21.12 -3.56
CA LEU A 58 -12.65 -19.66 -3.37
C LEU A 58 -12.95 -19.22 -1.94
N ALA A 59 -13.98 -19.80 -1.31
CA ALA A 59 -14.31 -19.53 0.10
C ALA A 59 -13.19 -20.00 1.02
N GLY A 60 -12.65 -21.20 0.81
CA GLY A 60 -11.50 -21.71 1.57
C GLY A 60 -10.26 -20.85 1.40
N ALA A 61 -9.93 -20.46 0.16
CA ALA A 61 -8.77 -19.63 -0.15
C ALA A 61 -8.85 -18.28 0.57
N SER A 62 -10.05 -17.68 0.68
CA SER A 62 -10.26 -16.41 1.39
C SER A 62 -9.85 -16.43 2.87
N GLN A 63 -9.72 -17.61 3.48
CA GLN A 63 -9.33 -17.78 4.88
C GLN A 63 -7.85 -18.13 5.06
N LEU A 64 -7.10 -18.32 3.97
CA LEU A 64 -5.67 -18.62 4.00
C LEU A 64 -4.85 -17.33 4.17
N ASP A 65 -4.83 -16.81 5.40
CA ASP A 65 -4.04 -15.64 5.79
C ASP A 65 -2.69 -15.98 6.44
N ARG A 66 -2.36 -17.28 6.55
CA ARG A 66 -1.13 -17.84 7.17
C ARG A 66 -0.97 -17.61 8.67
N GLU A 67 -1.96 -17.05 9.33
CA GLU A 67 -1.98 -16.94 10.78
C GLU A 67 -2.35 -18.28 11.42
N PRO A 68 -1.99 -18.52 12.69
CA PRO A 68 -2.41 -19.72 13.41
C PRO A 68 -3.91 -19.99 13.27
N GLY A 69 -4.26 -21.21 12.86
CA GLY A 69 -5.62 -21.65 12.60
C GLY A 69 -6.22 -21.29 11.23
N ALA A 70 -5.43 -20.76 10.29
CA ALA A 70 -5.88 -20.44 8.92
C ALA A 70 -6.48 -21.66 8.20
N MET A 71 -5.81 -22.81 8.24
CA MET A 71 -6.30 -24.05 7.60
C MET A 71 -7.63 -24.49 8.22
N ALA A 72 -7.77 -24.38 9.55
CA ALA A 72 -9.02 -24.72 10.25
C ALA A 72 -10.17 -23.77 9.86
N ARG A 73 -9.89 -22.46 9.72
CA ARG A 73 -10.87 -21.50 9.19
C ARG A 73 -11.25 -21.78 7.74
N ALA A 74 -10.28 -22.16 6.90
CA ALA A 74 -10.52 -22.54 5.51
C ALA A 74 -11.45 -23.76 5.41
N VAL A 75 -11.17 -24.82 6.19
CA VAL A 75 -12.06 -26.00 6.27
C VAL A 75 -13.45 -25.60 6.76
N THR A 76 -13.54 -24.75 7.78
CA THR A 76 -14.82 -24.26 8.30
C THR A 76 -15.58 -23.43 7.25
N ALA A 77 -14.88 -22.62 6.44
CA ALA A 77 -15.51 -21.85 5.36
C ALA A 77 -16.03 -22.73 4.23
N ILE A 78 -15.28 -23.79 3.88
CA ILE A 78 -15.68 -24.80 2.90
C ILE A 78 -16.90 -25.59 3.37
N GLN A 79 -16.91 -26.01 4.64
CA GLN A 79 -17.94 -26.89 5.20
C GLN A 79 -19.15 -26.15 5.78
N GLY A 80 -18.97 -24.91 6.24
CA GLY A 80 -19.91 -24.15 7.06
C GLY A 80 -20.86 -23.24 6.28
N GLY A 81 -20.90 -23.32 4.95
CA GLY A 81 -21.97 -22.69 4.16
C GLY A 81 -21.76 -21.22 3.77
N LEU A 82 -20.51 -20.76 3.57
CA LEU A 82 -20.28 -19.50 2.83
C LEU A 82 -20.73 -19.60 1.35
N ALA A 83 -20.90 -20.83 0.85
CA ALA A 83 -21.61 -21.16 -0.37
C ALA A 83 -22.62 -22.29 -0.09
N GLU A 84 -23.92 -22.04 -0.25
CA GLU A 84 -24.93 -23.10 -0.27
C GLU A 84 -24.87 -23.80 -1.63
N ASN A 85 -24.25 -24.97 -1.67
CA ASN A 85 -24.14 -25.77 -2.87
C ASN A 85 -25.23 -26.83 -2.88
N SER A 86 -26.15 -26.74 -3.86
CA SER A 86 -27.23 -27.69 -4.05
C SER A 86 -27.25 -28.27 -5.46
N THR A 87 -27.51 -29.57 -5.58
CA THR A 87 -27.79 -30.26 -6.84
C THR A 87 -29.27 -30.57 -6.94
N VAL A 88 -29.94 -30.09 -7.98
CA VAL A 88 -31.37 -30.39 -8.23
C VAL A 88 -31.52 -31.59 -9.17
N LEU A 89 -30.45 -31.95 -9.88
CA LEU A 89 -30.44 -32.99 -10.90
C LEU A 89 -30.09 -34.38 -10.36
N ALA A 90 -29.45 -34.46 -9.19
CA ALA A 90 -29.11 -35.69 -8.50
C ALA A 90 -30.37 -36.43 -8.00
N ASN A 91 -30.34 -37.75 -8.07
CA ASN A 91 -31.41 -38.63 -7.57
C ASN A 91 -30.83 -39.97 -7.09
N ASP A 92 -29.66 -39.89 -6.45
CA ASP A 92 -28.90 -40.95 -5.79
C ASP A 92 -29.50 -41.36 -4.42
N GLY A 93 -30.35 -40.53 -3.83
CA GLY A 93 -31.01 -40.78 -2.55
C GLY A 93 -30.45 -39.96 -1.39
N ASP A 94 -29.43 -39.14 -1.63
CA ASP A 94 -28.71 -38.36 -0.61
C ASP A 94 -29.21 -36.91 -0.46
N GLY A 95 -30.31 -36.58 -1.14
CA GLY A 95 -30.92 -35.25 -1.11
C GLY A 95 -30.27 -34.26 -2.07
N GLN A 96 -30.59 -32.98 -1.92
CA GLN A 96 -30.12 -31.92 -2.83
C GLN A 96 -28.85 -31.22 -2.35
N THR A 97 -28.39 -31.46 -1.12
CA THR A 97 -27.24 -30.73 -0.56
C THR A 97 -25.94 -31.36 -1.02
N VAL A 98 -25.03 -30.57 -1.60
CA VAL A 98 -23.66 -31.01 -1.86
C VAL A 98 -22.89 -30.87 -0.57
N THR A 99 -22.70 -31.98 0.12
CA THR A 99 -21.92 -32.01 1.36
C THR A 99 -20.46 -32.27 1.04
N PHE A 100 -19.57 -31.48 1.63
CA PHE A 100 -18.12 -31.73 1.63
C PHE A 100 -17.70 -32.53 2.88
N ALA A 101 -18.64 -33.31 3.43
CA ALA A 101 -18.57 -33.88 4.76
C ALA A 101 -18.45 -35.42 4.70
N GLY A 102 -17.23 -35.89 4.49
CA GLY A 102 -16.77 -37.22 4.90
C GLY A 102 -15.73 -37.03 6.01
N GLY A 103 -15.94 -37.66 7.17
CA GLY A 103 -15.18 -37.40 8.41
C GLY A 103 -13.66 -37.36 8.24
N ALA A 104 -13.03 -36.37 8.89
CA ALA A 104 -11.58 -36.14 9.00
C ALA A 104 -10.80 -36.10 7.66
N GLU A 105 -10.50 -34.89 7.18
CA GLU A 105 -9.41 -34.57 6.23
C GLU A 105 -9.50 -34.99 4.74
N VAL A 106 -10.48 -35.78 4.26
CA VAL A 106 -10.28 -36.46 2.95
C VAL A 106 -10.60 -35.65 1.67
N ASN A 107 -11.23 -34.48 1.73
CA ASN A 107 -11.64 -33.74 0.51
C ASN A 107 -11.10 -32.31 0.39
N VAL A 108 -10.29 -31.87 1.36
CA VAL A 108 -9.66 -30.54 1.34
C VAL A 108 -8.16 -30.74 1.45
N PHE A 109 -7.42 -30.21 0.47
CA PHE A 109 -5.97 -30.36 0.38
C PHE A 109 -5.31 -28.99 0.35
N PHE A 110 -4.20 -28.82 1.07
CA PHE A 110 -3.47 -27.56 1.09
C PHE A 110 -2.15 -27.68 0.33
N TYR A 111 -1.88 -26.72 -0.55
CA TYR A 111 -0.65 -26.69 -1.34
C TYR A 111 0.23 -25.49 -0.98
N ARG A 112 1.55 -25.68 -1.03
CA ARG A 112 2.53 -24.62 -0.74
C ARG A 112 2.73 -23.70 -1.93
N THR A 113 2.86 -24.29 -3.12
CA THR A 113 3.24 -23.55 -4.33
C THR A 113 2.15 -23.61 -5.40
N ARG A 114 2.17 -22.63 -6.30
CA ARG A 114 1.30 -22.59 -7.48
C ARG A 114 1.46 -23.83 -8.35
N ALA A 115 2.68 -24.32 -8.55
CA ALA A 115 2.95 -25.50 -9.37
C ALA A 115 2.29 -26.77 -8.80
N GLU A 116 2.29 -26.92 -7.47
CA GLU A 116 1.59 -28.02 -6.79
C GLU A 116 0.06 -27.85 -6.89
N ALA A 117 -0.43 -26.62 -6.76
CA ALA A 117 -1.84 -26.28 -6.92
C ALA A 117 -2.36 -26.58 -8.35
N GLU A 118 -1.58 -26.25 -9.37
CA GLU A 118 -1.89 -26.56 -10.78
C GLU A 118 -1.88 -28.08 -11.05
N ALA A 119 -0.97 -28.82 -10.39
CA ALA A 119 -0.96 -30.27 -10.45
C ALA A 119 -2.24 -30.90 -9.86
N GLY A 120 -2.82 -30.27 -8.83
CA GLY A 120 -4.17 -30.57 -8.31
C GLY A 120 -4.34 -31.99 -7.78
N GLY A 121 -3.32 -32.51 -7.07
CA GLY A 121 -3.34 -33.85 -6.50
C GLY A 121 -4.04 -33.91 -5.13
N GLN A 122 -4.70 -35.02 -4.81
CA GLN A 122 -5.35 -35.26 -3.51
C GLN A 122 -4.32 -35.57 -2.39
N VAL A 123 -3.29 -34.73 -2.26
CA VAL A 123 -2.24 -34.82 -1.24
C VAL A 123 -1.85 -33.41 -0.83
N SER A 124 -2.01 -33.08 0.46
CA SER A 124 -1.54 -31.80 0.99
C SER A 124 -0.02 -31.76 1.00
N THR A 125 0.57 -30.76 0.35
CA THR A 125 2.01 -30.48 0.42
C THR A 125 2.33 -29.47 1.51
N ALA A 126 1.35 -28.66 1.94
CA ALA A 126 1.45 -27.78 3.09
C ALA A 126 1.02 -28.52 4.37
N THR A 127 1.82 -28.41 5.43
CA THR A 127 1.60 -29.13 6.70
C THR A 127 1.37 -28.20 7.90
N THR A 128 1.53 -26.89 7.69
CA THR A 128 1.35 -25.87 8.73
C THR A 128 0.55 -24.70 8.17
N ASP A 129 -0.07 -23.90 9.05
CA ASP A 129 -0.88 -22.75 8.63
C ASP A 129 -0.04 -21.73 7.82
N ALA A 130 1.23 -21.55 8.21
CA ALA A 130 2.16 -20.64 7.55
C ALA A 130 2.52 -21.06 6.12
N GLU A 131 2.42 -22.36 5.80
CA GLU A 131 2.79 -22.93 4.51
C GLU A 131 1.61 -23.01 3.52
N ALA A 132 0.37 -22.90 4.00
CA ALA A 132 -0.83 -23.12 3.20
C ALA A 132 -1.14 -21.91 2.31
N GLY A 133 -0.61 -21.91 1.07
CA GLY A 133 -0.84 -20.85 0.08
C GLY A 133 -2.07 -21.06 -0.80
N TYR A 134 -2.48 -22.31 -0.98
CA TYR A 134 -3.57 -22.72 -1.87
C TYR A 134 -4.41 -23.80 -1.20
N VAL A 135 -5.67 -23.91 -1.61
CA VAL A 135 -6.58 -24.96 -1.18
C VAL A 135 -7.24 -25.63 -2.38
N GLY A 136 -7.24 -26.96 -2.37
CA GLY A 136 -7.99 -27.81 -3.29
C GLY A 136 -9.20 -28.39 -2.60
N VAL A 137 -10.34 -28.37 -3.27
CA VAL A 137 -11.58 -29.00 -2.81
C VAL A 137 -12.00 -30.05 -3.81
N PHE A 138 -12.33 -31.24 -3.31
CA PHE A 138 -12.87 -32.35 -4.09
C PHE A 138 -14.31 -32.62 -3.63
N VAL A 139 -15.23 -32.69 -4.59
CA VAL A 139 -16.63 -33.01 -4.34
C VAL A 139 -16.79 -34.53 -4.38
N ASP A 140 -17.53 -35.07 -3.41
CA ASP A 140 -17.88 -36.49 -3.40
C ASP A 140 -18.71 -36.87 -4.64
N GLY A 141 -18.56 -38.13 -5.07
CA GLY A 141 -19.28 -38.66 -6.24
C GLY A 141 -20.80 -38.51 -6.10
N ARG A 142 -21.46 -37.96 -7.13
CA ARG A 142 -22.93 -37.91 -7.25
C ARG A 142 -23.39 -38.66 -8.49
N GLU A 143 -24.59 -39.24 -8.45
CA GLU A 143 -25.15 -40.02 -9.55
C GLU A 143 -26.49 -39.47 -10.07
N VAL A 144 -26.67 -39.52 -11.40
CA VAL A 144 -27.96 -39.34 -12.08
C VAL A 144 -28.49 -40.72 -12.49
N ASN A 145 -29.55 -41.15 -11.84
CA ASN A 145 -30.44 -42.19 -12.32
C ASN A 145 -31.28 -41.66 -13.50
N TYR A 146 -31.07 -42.28 -14.65
CA TYR A 146 -31.71 -41.92 -15.91
C TYR A 146 -33.23 -42.12 -15.90
N ALA A 147 -33.95 -41.19 -16.52
CA ALA A 147 -35.41 -41.15 -16.47
C ALA A 147 -36.07 -41.93 -17.61
N PHE A 148 -35.43 -42.02 -18.79
CA PHE A 148 -36.04 -42.59 -20.00
C PHE A 148 -35.36 -43.85 -20.54
N THR A 149 -34.12 -44.11 -20.13
CA THR A 149 -33.40 -45.37 -20.42
C THR A 149 -33.65 -46.59 -19.48
N PRO A 150 -34.49 -46.56 -18.42
CA PRO A 150 -34.85 -47.79 -17.69
C PRO A 150 -35.50 -48.86 -18.59
N ILE A 151 -36.12 -48.47 -19.71
CA ILE A 151 -36.76 -49.38 -20.69
C ILE A 151 -35.73 -50.31 -21.38
N VAL A 152 -34.45 -49.94 -21.39
CA VAL A 152 -33.34 -50.75 -21.94
C VAL A 152 -32.42 -51.33 -20.85
N GLY A 153 -32.74 -51.13 -19.56
CA GLY A 153 -32.11 -51.83 -18.43
C GLY A 153 -30.61 -51.61 -18.26
N ALA A 154 -30.04 -50.55 -18.84
CA ALA A 154 -28.60 -50.33 -18.78
C ALA A 154 -28.28 -48.84 -18.62
N LEU A 155 -27.40 -48.58 -17.67
CA LEU A 155 -26.63 -47.36 -17.43
C LEU A 155 -27.28 -46.41 -16.41
N ALA A 156 -26.52 -46.12 -15.37
CA ALA A 156 -26.60 -44.88 -14.61
C ALA A 156 -25.36 -44.04 -14.99
N SER A 157 -25.27 -42.78 -14.57
CA SER A 157 -24.11 -41.94 -14.95
C SER A 157 -22.78 -42.44 -14.37
N GLY A 158 -22.83 -43.31 -13.35
CA GLY A 158 -21.72 -43.53 -12.44
C GLY A 158 -21.47 -42.28 -11.59
N ASP A 159 -20.45 -42.35 -10.73
CA ASP A 159 -20.04 -41.23 -9.88
C ASP A 159 -19.48 -40.09 -10.73
N LEU A 160 -20.20 -38.97 -10.77
CA LEU A 160 -19.65 -37.70 -11.24
C LEU A 160 -18.92 -37.03 -10.08
N VAL A 161 -17.65 -36.70 -10.31
CA VAL A 161 -16.80 -35.97 -9.38
C VAL A 161 -16.46 -34.60 -9.94
N ALA A 162 -16.17 -33.65 -9.07
CA ALA A 162 -15.64 -32.34 -9.43
C ALA A 162 -14.53 -31.93 -8.46
N SER A 163 -13.63 -31.08 -8.92
CA SER A 163 -12.55 -30.55 -8.10
C SER A 163 -12.22 -29.14 -8.53
N ALA A 164 -11.81 -28.30 -7.58
CA ALA A 164 -11.32 -26.97 -7.85
C ALA A 164 -10.13 -26.67 -6.96
N VAL A 165 -9.19 -25.87 -7.47
CA VAL A 165 -8.06 -25.37 -6.67
C VAL A 165 -8.06 -23.85 -6.73
N ALA A 166 -7.96 -23.22 -5.56
CA ALA A 166 -7.95 -21.78 -5.44
C ALA A 166 -6.78 -21.30 -4.57
N GLY A 167 -6.36 -20.07 -4.83
CA GLY A 167 -5.37 -19.36 -4.03
C GLY A 167 -5.77 -17.91 -3.80
N MET A 168 -5.00 -17.21 -2.96
CA MET A 168 -5.15 -15.78 -2.76
C MET A 168 -4.13 -15.02 -3.62
N GLY A 169 -4.64 -14.10 -4.43
CA GLY A 169 -3.82 -13.08 -5.06
C GLY A 169 -3.88 -11.81 -4.22
N SER A 170 -2.74 -11.32 -3.76
CA SER A 170 -2.65 -10.06 -3.03
C SER A 170 -2.01 -9.02 -3.94
N ALA A 171 -2.40 -7.76 -3.81
CA ALA A 171 -1.68 -6.67 -4.46
C ALA A 171 -1.57 -5.47 -3.52
N LEU A 172 -0.39 -4.88 -3.41
CA LEU A 172 -0.23 -3.59 -2.73
C LEU A 172 -0.30 -2.48 -3.78
N CYS A 173 -1.37 -1.70 -3.71
CA CYS A 173 -1.48 -0.47 -4.48
C CYS A 173 -1.03 0.71 -3.60
N ARG A 174 -0.27 1.66 -4.17
CA ARG A 174 0.17 2.91 -3.49
C ARG A 174 1.16 2.69 -2.34
N ILE A 175 2.20 1.89 -2.57
CA ILE A 175 3.30 1.74 -1.61
C ILE A 175 4.05 3.07 -1.51
N PRO A 176 4.19 3.66 -0.30
CA PRO A 176 5.09 4.80 -0.10
C PRO A 176 6.51 4.39 -0.49
N PRO A 177 7.14 5.05 -1.47
CA PRO A 177 8.39 4.57 -2.03
C PRO A 177 9.62 4.84 -1.14
N LEU A 178 9.48 5.54 -0.02
CA LEU A 178 10.60 5.85 0.87
C LEU A 178 10.64 4.83 2.02
N MET A 179 11.81 4.25 2.24
CA MET A 179 12.06 3.36 3.38
C MET A 179 13.28 3.80 4.18
N ILE A 180 13.32 3.42 5.45
CA ILE A 180 14.46 3.60 6.34
C ILE A 180 14.89 2.26 6.94
N CYS A 181 16.19 2.12 7.19
CA CYS A 181 16.69 1.01 7.97
C CYS A 181 16.36 1.19 9.45
N ASN A 182 15.77 0.17 10.05
CA ASN A 182 15.26 0.20 11.41
C ASN A 182 16.40 0.53 12.40
N PRO A 183 16.28 1.61 13.18
CA PRO A 183 17.22 1.91 14.26
C PRO A 183 17.29 0.87 15.36
N ASP A 184 16.17 0.21 15.63
CA ASP A 184 16.01 -0.70 16.77
C ASP A 184 16.36 -2.14 16.43
N GLU A 185 16.84 -2.36 15.21
CA GLU A 185 17.42 -3.61 14.79
C GLU A 185 18.69 -3.87 15.61
N ASP A 186 18.58 -4.83 16.54
CA ASP A 186 19.43 -5.12 17.69
C ASP A 186 20.82 -4.45 17.75
N PHE A 187 20.95 -3.44 18.62
CA PHE A 187 22.21 -2.80 18.96
C PHE A 187 23.08 -3.63 19.94
N ASN A 188 22.73 -4.90 20.25
CA ASN A 188 23.48 -5.79 21.15
C ASN A 188 23.94 -7.11 20.49
N GLY A 189 24.41 -7.07 19.26
CA GLY A 189 25.03 -8.27 18.66
C GLY A 189 25.47 -8.15 17.21
N GLY A 190 24.99 -7.13 16.48
CA GLY A 190 25.41 -6.85 15.11
C GLY A 190 24.93 -7.86 14.06
N LEU A 191 24.01 -8.76 14.43
CA LEU A 191 23.46 -9.79 13.54
C LEU A 191 22.07 -9.43 12.97
N GLY A 192 21.43 -8.38 13.48
CA GLY A 192 20.06 -7.99 13.13
C GLY A 192 19.01 -8.89 13.79
N ASP A 193 17.90 -8.31 14.24
CA ASP A 193 16.73 -9.05 14.73
C ASP A 193 15.59 -8.84 13.74
N GLU A 194 15.15 -9.92 13.10
CA GLU A 194 14.05 -9.93 12.13
C GLU A 194 12.71 -9.48 12.76
N ASN A 195 12.57 -9.64 14.09
CA ASN A 195 11.38 -9.26 14.84
C ASN A 195 11.51 -7.88 15.52
N ALA A 196 12.60 -7.13 15.25
CA ALA A 196 12.79 -5.81 15.80
C ALA A 196 11.68 -4.87 15.32
N ASN A 197 11.00 -4.25 16.27
CA ASN A 197 9.99 -3.24 16.02
C ASN A 197 10.55 -1.85 16.33
N PHE A 198 10.11 -0.84 15.58
CA PHE A 198 10.50 0.54 15.81
C PHE A 198 10.01 1.04 17.17
N ASP A 199 10.83 1.71 17.97
CA ASP A 199 10.44 2.27 19.27
C ASP A 199 9.64 3.56 19.12
N LEU A 200 8.42 3.56 19.66
CA LEU A 200 7.51 4.70 19.70
C LEU A 200 7.94 5.80 20.68
N ASN A 201 8.90 5.57 21.58
CA ASN A 201 9.45 6.62 22.45
C ASN A 201 10.13 7.76 21.65
N ARG A 202 10.33 7.57 20.35
CA ARG A 202 10.93 8.55 19.43
C ARG A 202 9.95 9.58 18.84
N VAL A 203 8.67 9.58 19.21
CA VAL A 203 7.72 10.61 18.75
C VAL A 203 8.22 12.01 19.10
N GLY A 204 8.27 12.90 18.09
CA GLY A 204 8.79 14.26 18.23
C GLY A 204 10.31 14.39 18.09
N THR A 205 11.05 13.27 18.02
CA THR A 205 12.48 13.29 17.73
C THR A 205 12.73 13.50 16.24
N GLY A 206 13.83 14.19 15.93
CA GLY A 206 14.26 14.38 14.56
C GLY A 206 15.12 13.21 14.06
N MET A 207 14.86 12.78 12.84
CA MET A 207 15.62 11.75 12.15
C MET A 207 16.43 12.39 11.03
N LEU A 208 17.75 12.30 11.15
CA LEU A 208 18.69 12.64 10.09
C LEU A 208 18.80 11.45 9.15
N VAL A 209 18.07 11.54 8.05
CA VAL A 209 18.01 10.49 7.05
C VAL A 209 19.01 10.82 5.95
N VAL A 210 20.17 10.17 6.03
CA VAL A 210 21.28 10.37 5.09
C VAL A 210 21.33 9.25 4.06
N GLU A 211 21.95 9.57 2.93
CA GLU A 211 22.42 8.54 2.02
C GLU A 211 23.46 7.65 2.70
N GLY A 212 23.44 6.36 2.39
CA GLY A 212 24.55 5.48 2.74
C GLY A 212 25.81 5.85 1.94
N PRO A 213 27.02 5.52 2.44
CA PRO A 213 28.27 5.73 1.70
C PRO A 213 28.25 5.05 0.33
N THR A 214 28.85 5.67 -0.68
CA THR A 214 28.87 5.23 -2.09
C THR A 214 28.99 3.70 -2.25
N GLY A 215 27.95 3.07 -2.81
CA GLY A 215 27.91 1.63 -3.10
C GLY A 215 26.56 1.00 -2.79
N SER A 216 26.44 -0.31 -3.02
CA SER A 216 25.26 -1.14 -2.69
C SER A 216 25.54 -2.16 -1.58
N GLY A 217 26.68 -2.03 -0.89
CA GLY A 217 27.14 -2.99 0.11
C GLY A 217 26.55 -2.78 1.51
N PRO A 218 26.86 -3.66 2.48
CA PRO A 218 26.33 -3.61 3.84
C PRO A 218 26.61 -2.30 4.59
N SER A 219 27.67 -1.57 4.22
CA SER A 219 27.98 -0.25 4.78
C SER A 219 27.00 0.84 4.35
N TYR A 220 26.26 0.64 3.26
CA TYR A 220 25.20 1.56 2.81
C TYR A 220 23.93 1.38 3.65
N TRP A 221 23.60 0.15 4.02
CA TRP A 221 22.35 -0.22 4.67
C TRP A 221 22.52 -0.34 6.18
N GLN A 222 22.79 0.80 6.82
CA GLN A 222 22.94 0.90 8.26
C GLN A 222 21.69 1.51 8.89
N PRO A 223 21.38 1.16 10.15
CA PRO A 223 20.34 1.82 10.95
C PRO A 223 20.31 3.35 10.76
N GLY A 224 19.16 3.88 10.34
CA GLY A 224 18.95 5.32 10.07
C GLY A 224 19.27 5.82 8.65
N ASN A 225 19.87 5.01 7.78
CA ASN A 225 20.00 5.35 6.36
C ASN A 225 18.68 5.07 5.62
N TYR A 226 18.47 5.73 4.48
CA TYR A 226 17.30 5.48 3.61
C TYR A 226 17.63 4.82 2.29
N GLY A 227 16.59 4.21 1.74
CA GLY A 227 16.52 3.82 0.35
C GLY A 227 15.11 4.00 -0.19
N PHE A 228 14.89 3.49 -1.39
CA PHE A 228 13.58 3.51 -2.02
C PHE A 228 13.07 2.08 -2.24
N LEU A 229 11.76 1.92 -2.19
CA LEU A 229 11.08 0.71 -2.64
C LEU A 229 10.84 0.81 -4.15
N ASP A 230 10.99 -0.31 -4.85
CA ASP A 230 10.74 -0.39 -6.28
C ASP A 230 9.23 -0.38 -6.57
N LEU A 231 8.85 0.44 -7.54
CA LEU A 231 7.48 0.62 -8.01
C LEU A 231 7.31 0.20 -9.47
N GLY A 232 8.28 -0.55 -10.03
CA GLY A 232 8.23 -1.18 -11.36
C GLY A 232 8.83 -0.37 -12.51
N ASN A 233 9.03 0.96 -12.36
CA ASN A 233 9.72 1.81 -13.35
C ASN A 233 10.89 2.61 -12.75
N GLY A 234 11.56 2.04 -11.73
CA GLY A 234 12.76 2.60 -11.11
C GLY A 234 12.63 4.08 -10.71
N ALA A 235 13.64 4.90 -11.05
CA ALA A 235 13.76 6.29 -10.62
C ALA A 235 12.54 7.17 -10.94
N GLN A 236 11.91 6.94 -12.09
CA GLN A 236 10.76 7.71 -12.53
C GLN A 236 9.53 7.38 -11.68
N ALA A 237 9.27 6.09 -11.43
CA ALA A 237 8.15 5.69 -10.58
C ALA A 237 8.33 6.15 -9.12
N VAL A 238 9.54 6.11 -8.58
CA VAL A 238 9.85 6.66 -7.25
C VAL A 238 9.54 8.16 -7.19
N SER A 239 9.99 8.92 -8.19
CA SER A 239 9.74 10.37 -8.26
C SER A 239 8.23 10.69 -8.42
N GLN A 240 7.51 9.88 -9.20
CA GLN A 240 6.05 9.99 -9.35
C GLN A 240 5.32 9.64 -8.05
N GLY A 241 5.71 8.55 -7.37
CA GLY A 241 5.14 8.10 -6.10
C GLY A 241 5.37 9.09 -4.95
N LEU A 242 6.51 9.77 -4.93
CA LEU A 242 6.78 10.85 -3.96
C LEU A 242 6.11 12.16 -4.35
N GLY A 243 6.09 12.50 -5.64
CA GLY A 243 5.68 13.80 -6.14
C GLY A 243 4.17 13.97 -6.25
N TRP A 244 3.44 13.00 -6.78
CA TRP A 244 2.05 13.20 -7.21
C TRP A 244 1.03 13.13 -6.05
N ILE A 245 -0.13 13.78 -6.21
CA ILE A 245 -1.31 13.65 -5.31
C ILE A 245 -2.30 12.54 -5.73
N GLY A 246 -2.12 11.97 -6.92
CA GLY A 246 -2.94 10.91 -7.52
C GLY A 246 -2.11 10.14 -8.56
N PRO A 247 -2.44 8.90 -8.94
CA PRO A 247 -1.45 7.86 -9.26
C PRO A 247 -0.73 7.99 -10.62
N PRO A 248 0.42 7.30 -10.72
CA PRO A 248 0.50 6.03 -11.41
C PRO A 248 1.24 5.05 -10.48
N GLY A 249 0.61 4.69 -9.36
CA GLY A 249 1.05 3.54 -8.61
C GLY A 249 0.51 2.31 -9.31
N GLY A 250 1.35 1.59 -10.05
CA GLY A 250 1.05 0.19 -10.36
C GLY A 250 0.78 -0.54 -9.06
N CYS A 251 -0.20 -1.43 -9.04
CA CYS A 251 -0.29 -2.39 -7.96
C CYS A 251 0.79 -3.43 -8.22
N ILE A 252 1.67 -3.68 -7.27
CA ILE A 252 2.56 -4.84 -7.36
C ILE A 252 1.72 -6.06 -6.95
N SER A 253 1.65 -7.06 -7.82
CA SER A 253 1.05 -8.35 -7.50
C SER A 253 1.99 -9.11 -6.59
N ILE A 254 1.44 -9.67 -5.51
CA ILE A 254 2.06 -10.67 -4.65
C ILE A 254 1.33 -11.97 -5.01
N GLU A 255 2.02 -12.89 -5.68
CA GLU A 255 1.48 -14.21 -5.98
C GLU A 255 2.07 -15.24 -5.00
N GLY A 256 1.23 -16.01 -4.30
CA GLY A 256 1.69 -17.18 -3.55
C GLY A 256 2.39 -16.85 -2.22
N ASN A 257 3.29 -17.74 -1.76
CA ASN A 257 3.95 -17.84 -0.44
C ASN A 257 4.72 -16.57 0.04
N GLU A 258 4.55 -15.43 -0.61
CA GLU A 258 5.31 -14.23 -0.32
C GLU A 258 4.59 -13.41 0.76
N THR A 259 5.32 -13.16 1.84
CA THR A 259 5.05 -12.10 2.81
C THR A 259 4.95 -10.76 2.07
N ILE A 260 4.37 -9.72 2.69
CA ILE A 260 4.34 -8.38 2.09
C ILE A 260 5.79 -7.89 1.97
N ALA A 261 6.35 -8.01 0.76
CA ALA A 261 7.78 -7.92 0.61
C ALA A 261 8.12 -7.22 -0.72
N PRO A 262 8.06 -5.87 -0.78
CA PRO A 262 8.44 -5.15 -1.98
C PRO A 262 9.95 -5.23 -2.24
N ASP A 263 10.32 -5.24 -3.52
CA ASP A 263 11.71 -5.07 -3.95
C ASP A 263 12.26 -3.70 -3.51
N THR A 264 13.55 -3.63 -3.18
CA THR A 264 14.26 -2.35 -2.97
C THR A 264 14.78 -1.79 -4.29
N GLU A 265 14.72 -0.47 -4.48
CA GLU A 265 15.25 0.22 -5.65
C GLU A 265 16.64 0.82 -5.33
N PRO A 266 17.72 0.41 -6.03
CA PRO A 266 19.06 0.86 -5.72
C PRO A 266 19.38 2.26 -6.27
N GLY A 267 20.24 2.96 -5.53
CA GLY A 267 20.92 4.17 -5.96
C GLY A 267 20.17 5.48 -5.68
N LEU A 268 20.94 6.57 -5.56
CA LEU A 268 20.40 7.90 -5.35
C LEU A 268 19.62 8.35 -6.59
N LYS A 269 18.30 8.43 -6.48
CA LYS A 269 17.45 8.97 -7.54
C LYS A 269 17.31 10.47 -7.32
N THR A 270 18.12 11.27 -8.03
CA THR A 270 18.10 12.74 -7.91
C THR A 270 16.70 13.34 -8.10
N GLY A 271 15.89 12.77 -9.00
CA GLY A 271 14.48 13.15 -9.20
C GLY A 271 13.57 12.88 -7.99
N ALA A 272 13.89 11.90 -7.14
CA ALA A 272 13.09 11.56 -5.96
C ALA A 272 13.21 12.63 -4.88
N ILE A 273 14.43 13.11 -4.61
CA ILE A 273 14.68 14.21 -3.67
C ILE A 273 14.07 15.50 -4.20
N ASP A 274 14.25 15.79 -5.49
CA ASP A 274 13.65 16.95 -6.14
C ASP A 274 12.10 16.91 -6.05
N ALA A 275 11.49 15.72 -6.11
CA ALA A 275 10.04 15.53 -5.93
C ALA A 275 9.59 15.76 -4.48
N ILE A 276 10.38 15.38 -3.48
CA ILE A 276 10.12 15.69 -2.07
C ILE A 276 10.11 17.21 -1.85
N ASN A 277 11.07 17.94 -2.44
CA ASN A 277 11.19 19.39 -2.34
C ASN A 277 9.98 20.17 -2.88
N THR A 278 9.16 19.58 -3.77
CA THR A 278 7.90 20.23 -4.22
C THR A 278 6.97 20.58 -3.06
N ARG A 279 7.00 19.79 -1.97
CA ARG A 279 6.24 20.05 -0.72
C ARG A 279 6.58 21.40 -0.10
N PHE A 280 7.81 21.84 -0.32
CA PHE A 280 8.35 23.13 0.08
C PHE A 280 8.31 24.15 -1.05
N ASP A 281 7.46 24.02 -2.06
CA ASP A 281 7.37 25.04 -3.13
C ASP A 281 8.68 25.24 -3.91
N ILE A 282 9.53 24.20 -3.96
CA ILE A 282 10.79 24.17 -4.69
C ILE A 282 10.66 23.21 -5.87
N TYR A 283 10.92 23.71 -7.07
CA TYR A 283 10.84 23.01 -8.34
C TYR A 283 12.17 23.20 -9.07
N GLU A 284 13.05 22.21 -8.95
CA GLU A 284 14.41 22.23 -9.52
C GLU A 284 14.39 22.20 -11.04
N ASN A 285 13.53 21.36 -11.61
CA ASN A 285 13.45 21.10 -13.05
C ASN A 285 12.15 20.33 -13.37
N ASN A 286 11.98 19.92 -14.63
CA ASN A 286 10.83 19.11 -15.08
C ASN A 286 10.77 17.72 -14.43
N SER A 287 11.84 17.23 -13.79
CA SER A 287 11.86 15.97 -13.04
C SER A 287 11.34 16.12 -11.61
N SER A 288 11.27 17.35 -11.04
CA SER A 288 10.65 17.60 -9.73
C SER A 288 9.15 17.27 -9.74
N CYS A 289 8.49 17.46 -10.89
CA CYS A 289 7.14 16.98 -11.10
C CYS A 289 7.03 16.31 -12.47
N PRO A 290 7.22 14.97 -12.55
CA PRO A 290 7.13 14.24 -13.79
C PRO A 290 5.77 14.44 -14.49
N ALA A 291 5.77 14.43 -15.82
CA ALA A 291 4.57 14.59 -16.62
C ALA A 291 3.52 13.51 -16.34
N GLY A 292 2.24 13.91 -16.29
CA GLY A 292 1.10 13.00 -16.09
C GLY A 292 0.40 13.14 -14.73
N GLY A 293 0.96 13.92 -13.80
CA GLY A 293 0.32 14.20 -12.50
C GLY A 293 0.59 15.59 -11.95
N GLN A 294 0.15 15.80 -10.71
CA GLN A 294 0.22 17.09 -10.03
C GLN A 294 1.05 16.97 -8.76
N CYS A 295 2.03 17.86 -8.60
CA CYS A 295 2.90 17.93 -7.43
C CYS A 295 2.71 19.27 -6.71
N PRO A 296 1.57 19.47 -6.02
CA PRO A 296 1.35 20.67 -5.23
C PRO A 296 2.35 20.73 -4.07
N SER A 297 2.69 21.96 -3.71
CA SER A 297 3.28 22.29 -2.42
C SER A 297 2.30 22.09 -1.27
N ALA A 298 2.82 22.03 -0.06
CA ALA A 298 1.99 22.18 1.13
C ALA A 298 1.42 23.60 1.25
N PHE A 299 0.30 23.71 1.96
CA PHE A 299 -0.27 25.01 2.34
C PHE A 299 0.72 25.85 3.18
N ASN A 300 1.29 25.26 4.22
CA ASN A 300 2.41 25.84 4.96
C ASN A 300 3.73 25.29 4.38
N ALA A 301 4.30 26.05 3.45
CA ALA A 301 5.55 25.75 2.76
C ALA A 301 6.76 26.42 3.42
N ARG A 302 6.66 26.81 4.71
CA ARG A 302 7.74 27.47 5.44
C ARG A 302 9.03 26.65 5.41
N LYS A 303 10.13 27.36 5.20
CA LYS A 303 11.48 26.83 5.00
C LYS A 303 12.51 27.91 5.35
N ASP A 304 13.74 27.48 5.50
CA ASP A 304 14.90 28.32 5.82
C ASP A 304 15.50 29.06 4.60
N LEU A 305 14.92 28.86 3.42
CA LEU A 305 15.30 29.56 2.19
C LEU A 305 14.46 30.82 1.98
N VAL A 306 15.07 31.81 1.33
CA VAL A 306 14.47 33.09 0.95
C VAL A 306 14.47 33.24 -0.57
N ARG A 307 13.77 34.27 -1.05
CA ARG A 307 13.82 34.74 -2.44
C ARG A 307 14.19 36.21 -2.46
N THR A 308 14.66 36.69 -3.60
CA THR A 308 14.79 38.13 -3.82
C THR A 308 13.43 38.81 -3.69
N ALA A 309 13.40 40.03 -3.15
CA ALA A 309 12.19 40.78 -2.83
C ALA A 309 11.41 41.18 -4.10
N GLN A 310 10.66 40.23 -4.65
CA GLN A 310 9.78 40.38 -5.79
C GLN A 310 8.42 39.74 -5.49
N SER A 311 7.33 40.43 -5.83
CA SER A 311 5.96 40.01 -5.52
C SER A 311 5.53 38.75 -6.26
N THR A 312 6.16 38.45 -7.38
CA THR A 312 6.00 37.21 -8.14
C THR A 312 7.36 36.62 -8.49
N PRO A 313 7.46 35.30 -8.66
CA PRO A 313 8.65 34.72 -9.25
C PRO A 313 8.91 35.31 -10.64
N PRO A 314 10.14 35.75 -10.94
CA PRO A 314 10.47 36.20 -12.29
C PRO A 314 10.26 35.05 -13.28
N SER A 315 9.89 35.35 -14.52
CA SER A 315 9.56 34.37 -15.57
C SER A 315 10.81 33.69 -16.17
N GLY A 316 11.70 33.17 -15.32
CA GLY A 316 12.93 32.48 -15.69
C GLY A 316 12.95 31.03 -15.21
N GLN A 317 13.70 30.17 -15.90
CA GLN A 317 13.75 28.71 -15.68
C GLN A 317 14.15 28.30 -14.25
N ASN A 318 14.82 29.19 -13.50
CA ASN A 318 15.36 28.91 -12.17
C ASN A 318 14.69 29.70 -11.03
N ALA A 319 13.57 30.38 -11.30
CA ALA A 319 12.94 31.27 -10.31
C ALA A 319 12.32 30.53 -9.10
N CYS A 320 12.12 29.22 -9.27
CA CYS A 320 11.50 28.31 -8.33
C CYS A 320 12.40 27.12 -7.95
N SER A 321 13.62 27.07 -8.49
CA SER A 321 14.66 26.11 -8.08
C SER A 321 15.55 26.72 -7.00
N ILE A 322 16.37 25.89 -6.35
CA ILE A 322 17.45 26.38 -5.51
C ILE A 322 18.56 26.91 -6.44
N SER A 323 18.92 28.18 -6.29
CA SER A 323 19.86 28.86 -7.18
C SER A 323 20.92 29.61 -6.39
N ASN A 324 22.18 29.35 -6.72
CA ASN A 324 23.34 30.01 -6.12
C ASN A 324 23.53 31.46 -6.62
N ASN A 325 22.77 31.90 -7.62
CA ASN A 325 22.86 33.24 -8.20
C ASN A 325 21.76 34.19 -7.69
N ASN A 326 21.08 33.82 -6.60
CA ASN A 326 19.95 34.55 -5.99
C ASN A 326 18.77 34.81 -6.94
N THR A 327 18.67 34.05 -8.04
CA THR A 327 17.57 34.16 -9.01
C THR A 327 16.35 33.30 -8.65
N GLY A 328 16.51 32.38 -7.71
CA GLY A 328 15.49 31.46 -7.19
C GLY A 328 15.49 31.41 -5.66
N TRP A 329 15.19 30.25 -5.09
CA TRP A 329 15.36 30.01 -3.65
C TRP A 329 16.85 29.96 -3.30
N HIS A 330 17.25 30.58 -2.20
CA HIS A 330 18.63 30.58 -1.73
C HIS A 330 18.70 30.79 -0.21
N GLU A 331 19.85 30.45 0.38
CA GLU A 331 20.13 30.82 1.76
C GLU A 331 20.19 32.34 1.90
N THR A 332 19.67 32.85 3.01
CA THR A 332 19.69 34.30 3.29
C THR A 332 21.12 34.81 3.44
N SER A 333 21.38 36.00 2.90
CA SER A 333 22.60 36.77 3.17
C SER A 333 22.63 37.36 4.59
N GLY A 334 21.49 37.36 5.29
CA GLY A 334 21.39 37.75 6.69
C GLY A 334 21.79 36.64 7.68
N THR A 335 21.24 36.72 8.89
CA THR A 335 21.56 35.76 9.96
C THR A 335 20.94 34.40 9.66
N ARG A 336 21.77 33.35 9.61
CA ARG A 336 21.36 31.96 9.39
C ARG A 336 21.25 31.21 10.72
N TYR A 337 20.40 30.18 10.77
CA TYR A 337 20.31 29.31 11.95
C TYR A 337 21.48 28.33 11.98
N LEU A 338 22.54 28.70 12.70
CA LEU A 338 23.78 27.92 12.86
C LEU A 338 24.19 27.90 14.34
N PRO A 339 23.54 27.09 15.20
CA PRO A 339 23.90 27.03 16.61
C PRO A 339 25.35 26.59 16.79
N PRO A 340 26.17 27.31 17.59
CA PRO A 340 27.58 26.98 17.77
C PRO A 340 27.81 25.84 18.78
N THR A 341 26.81 25.58 19.63
CA THR A 341 26.82 24.55 20.69
C THR A 341 25.46 23.85 20.74
N ASN A 342 25.36 22.71 21.43
CA ASN A 342 24.10 21.97 21.57
C ASN A 342 23.18 22.68 22.57
N SER A 343 22.79 23.91 22.25
CA SER A 343 21.94 24.79 23.06
C SER A 343 21.25 25.79 22.13
N ALA A 344 20.10 26.30 22.59
CA ALA A 344 19.35 27.31 21.85
C ALA A 344 20.21 28.57 21.60
N LEU A 345 19.97 29.23 20.48
CA LEU A 345 20.59 30.51 20.15
C LEU A 345 20.22 31.56 21.20
N PRO A 346 21.18 32.43 21.59
CA PRO A 346 20.87 33.54 22.49
C PRO A 346 19.80 34.45 21.89
N ASP A 347 19.07 35.14 22.75
CA ASP A 347 18.02 36.11 22.37
C ASP A 347 18.52 37.24 21.47
N THR A 348 19.82 37.55 21.55
CA THR A 348 20.52 38.50 20.68
C THR A 348 20.71 38.05 19.24
N VAL A 349 20.50 36.76 18.94
CA VAL A 349 20.65 36.19 17.60
C VAL A 349 19.29 35.68 17.12
N THR A 350 18.76 36.35 16.10
CA THR A 350 17.51 35.96 15.44
C THR A 350 17.79 35.68 13.97
N PRO A 351 17.63 34.43 13.51
CA PRO A 351 17.74 34.11 12.10
C PRO A 351 16.72 34.86 11.23
N THR A 352 17.11 35.26 10.03
CA THR A 352 16.25 35.99 9.10
C THR A 352 15.11 35.11 8.59
N SER A 353 15.43 33.85 8.28
CA SER A 353 14.48 32.84 7.84
C SER A 353 14.81 31.51 8.51
N MET A 354 13.77 30.77 8.89
CA MET A 354 13.88 29.43 9.45
C MET A 354 12.79 28.53 8.85
N GLY A 355 13.14 27.28 8.60
CA GLY A 355 12.14 26.21 8.55
C GLY A 355 11.79 25.78 9.97
N HIS A 356 11.18 24.62 10.11
CA HIS A 356 11.26 23.94 11.40
C HIS A 356 12.72 23.45 11.52
N PRO A 357 13.51 23.86 12.53
CA PRO A 357 14.94 23.54 12.55
C PRO A 357 15.16 22.06 12.90
N ARG A 358 16.29 21.48 12.50
CA ARG A 358 16.73 20.16 13.01
C ARG A 358 16.86 20.17 14.54
N ASP A 359 16.95 18.99 15.14
CA ASP A 359 17.28 18.91 16.58
C ASP A 359 18.62 19.61 16.77
N ILE A 360 18.78 20.35 17.87
CA ILE A 360 19.94 21.21 18.06
C ILE A 360 21.21 20.36 17.99
N CYS A 361 21.18 19.14 18.54
CA CYS A 361 22.28 18.20 18.49
C CYS A 361 22.68 17.82 17.05
N HIS A 362 21.77 17.83 16.08
CA HIS A 362 22.10 17.63 14.65
C HIS A 362 22.47 18.94 13.94
N ALA A 363 22.03 20.08 14.45
CA ALA A 363 22.21 21.38 13.80
C ALA A 363 23.60 22.00 14.06
N VAL A 364 24.32 21.60 15.10
CA VAL A 364 25.59 22.24 15.54
C VAL A 364 26.77 22.09 14.58
N SER A 365 26.77 21.06 13.73
CA SER A 365 27.83 20.80 12.75
C SER A 365 27.27 19.90 11.65
N SER A 366 28.05 19.63 10.59
CA SER A 366 27.64 18.68 9.55
C SER A 366 27.56 17.23 10.07
N ALA A 367 28.31 16.89 11.12
CA ALA A 367 28.28 15.57 11.75
C ALA A 367 27.23 15.48 12.87
N GLY A 368 26.85 16.60 13.48
CA GLY A 368 26.06 16.62 14.70
C GLY A 368 26.83 16.14 15.94
N VAL A 369 26.14 16.09 17.07
CA VAL A 369 26.60 15.63 18.38
C VAL A 369 25.53 14.81 19.11
N CYS A 370 24.49 14.35 18.41
CA CYS A 370 23.44 13.53 19.01
C CYS A 370 24.01 12.18 19.46
N SER A 371 23.61 11.71 20.65
CA SER A 371 24.10 10.46 21.23
C SER A 371 23.71 9.23 20.42
N GLU A 372 22.56 9.28 19.73
CA GLU A 372 22.03 8.21 18.87
C GLU A 372 22.39 8.42 17.38
N GLY A 373 23.40 9.26 17.09
CA GLY A 373 23.97 9.41 15.76
C GLY A 373 23.03 10.09 14.76
N LYS A 374 22.19 9.30 14.08
CA LYS A 374 21.19 9.76 13.09
C LYS A 374 19.84 10.12 13.72
N PHE A 375 19.66 9.78 14.98
CA PHE A 375 18.46 10.07 15.75
C PHE A 375 18.76 11.18 16.75
N GLY A 376 17.88 12.16 16.75
CA GLY A 376 17.98 13.32 17.61
C GLY A 376 17.21 13.12 18.92
N ASP A 377 17.20 14.16 19.73
CA ASP A 377 16.65 14.17 21.09
C ASP A 377 15.27 14.84 21.16
N GLY A 378 14.71 15.29 20.02
CA GLY A 378 13.47 16.09 19.97
C GLY A 378 13.61 17.51 20.54
N ILE A 379 14.83 17.92 20.89
CA ILE A 379 15.13 19.26 21.37
C ILE A 379 15.47 20.12 20.16
N TRP A 380 14.58 21.07 19.86
CA TRP A 380 14.74 22.03 18.80
C TRP A 380 14.56 23.46 19.32
N ASP A 381 15.17 24.42 18.62
CA ASP A 381 15.21 25.82 19.06
C ASP A 381 13.89 26.54 18.75
N ARG A 382 12.91 26.29 19.61
CA ARG A 382 11.58 26.90 19.58
C ARG A 382 11.65 28.42 19.71
N ASP A 383 12.53 28.90 20.58
CA ASP A 383 12.63 30.33 20.85
C ASP A 383 13.17 31.07 19.62
N ALA A 384 14.23 30.57 18.98
CA ALA A 384 14.72 31.16 17.73
C ALA A 384 13.65 31.09 16.62
N TYR A 385 12.90 29.98 16.52
CA TYR A 385 11.83 29.84 15.54
C TYR A 385 10.72 30.89 15.72
N PHE A 386 10.15 31.02 16.93
CA PHE A 386 9.10 32.00 17.19
C PHE A 386 9.60 33.45 17.11
N ARG A 387 10.85 33.73 17.51
CA ARG A 387 11.47 35.05 17.29
C ARG A 387 11.60 35.37 15.81
N SER A 388 12.07 34.41 15.01
CA SER A 388 12.32 34.63 13.56
C SER A 388 11.03 34.95 12.81
N HIS A 389 9.93 34.29 13.15
CA HIS A 389 8.68 34.41 12.39
C HIS A 389 7.66 35.36 12.97
N TYR A 390 7.65 35.53 14.30
CA TYR A 390 6.61 36.29 14.99
C TYR A 390 7.17 37.39 15.90
N GLY A 391 8.49 37.48 16.05
CA GLY A 391 9.12 38.43 16.99
C GLY A 391 8.79 38.15 18.46
N TRP A 392 8.34 36.94 18.77
CA TRP A 392 7.91 36.57 20.11
C TRP A 392 9.05 35.96 20.92
N ASP A 393 9.20 36.43 22.16
CA ASP A 393 10.06 35.78 23.14
C ASP A 393 9.41 34.50 23.72
N ARG A 394 10.15 33.81 24.59
CA ARG A 394 9.70 32.54 25.19
C ARG A 394 8.36 32.66 25.91
N ALA A 395 8.20 33.69 26.74
CA ALA A 395 6.99 33.88 27.53
C ALA A 395 5.78 34.17 26.63
N THR A 396 6.00 34.97 25.58
CA THR A 396 4.98 35.38 24.62
C THR A 396 4.49 34.19 23.83
N TRP A 397 5.37 33.44 23.15
CA TRP A 397 4.90 32.31 22.34
C TRP A 397 4.24 31.23 23.19
N GLN A 398 4.76 30.94 24.40
CA GLN A 398 4.16 29.95 25.31
C GLN A 398 2.76 30.35 25.81
N THR A 399 2.46 31.65 25.83
CA THR A 399 1.15 32.16 26.22
C THR A 399 0.17 32.05 25.05
N TYR A 400 0.54 32.59 23.90
CA TYR A 400 -0.38 32.76 22.79
C TYR A 400 -0.63 31.49 21.95
N THR A 401 0.34 30.58 21.90
CA THR A 401 0.16 29.29 21.20
C THR A 401 -0.74 28.31 21.94
N LYS A 402 -1.03 28.56 23.23
CA LYS A 402 -1.99 27.78 24.04
C LYS A 402 -3.44 28.24 23.89
N THR A 403 -3.66 29.28 23.10
CA THR A 403 -4.97 29.88 22.85
C THR A 403 -5.28 29.79 21.36
N GLY A 404 -6.57 29.86 20.99
CA GLY A 404 -7.02 29.77 19.60
C GLY A 404 -7.35 28.35 19.15
N ASN A 405 -7.36 28.14 17.83
CA ASN A 405 -7.67 26.84 17.24
C ASN A 405 -6.44 25.91 17.32
N SER A 406 -6.66 24.63 17.62
CA SER A 406 -5.58 23.63 17.75
C SER A 406 -4.41 24.09 18.64
N PRO A 407 -4.65 24.45 19.91
CA PRO A 407 -3.62 24.96 20.80
C PRO A 407 -2.50 23.93 21.01
N VAL A 408 -1.25 24.40 21.11
CA VAL A 408 -0.14 23.50 21.40
C VAL A 408 -0.27 22.93 22.81
N PRO A 409 0.01 21.63 23.02
CA PRO A 409 -0.39 20.94 24.25
C PRO A 409 0.51 21.23 25.46
N ASN A 410 1.75 21.68 25.25
CA ASN A 410 2.74 21.89 26.32
C ASN A 410 3.75 22.99 25.95
N ASN A 411 4.71 23.26 26.85
CA ASN A 411 5.80 24.24 26.65
C ASN A 411 6.99 23.69 25.85
N THR A 412 6.93 22.45 25.40
CA THR A 412 7.95 21.76 24.62
C THR A 412 7.31 21.09 23.40
N PRO A 413 6.49 21.82 22.60
CA PRO A 413 5.74 21.21 21.52
C PRO A 413 6.68 20.60 20.47
N THR A 414 6.21 19.58 19.77
CA THR A 414 6.92 19.05 18.60
C THR A 414 6.79 20.03 17.44
N ARG A 415 7.61 19.88 16.39
CA ARG A 415 7.51 20.74 15.20
C ARG A 415 6.18 20.53 14.51
N TYR A 416 5.72 19.29 14.43
CA TYR A 416 4.44 18.96 13.83
C TYR A 416 3.27 19.60 14.58
N GLN A 417 3.33 19.68 15.90
CA GLN A 417 2.31 20.39 16.69
C GLN A 417 2.30 21.89 16.43
N VAL A 418 3.49 22.52 16.34
CA VAL A 418 3.60 23.95 15.97
C VAL A 418 3.08 24.18 14.55
N TYR A 419 3.45 23.31 13.62
CA TYR A 419 2.98 23.33 12.24
C TYR A 419 1.44 23.25 12.15
N LEU A 420 0.81 22.33 12.88
CA LEU A 420 -0.66 22.19 12.92
C LEU A 420 -1.31 23.44 13.51
N TRP A 421 -0.73 24.01 14.57
CA TRP A 421 -1.20 25.28 15.13
C TRP A 421 -1.10 26.43 14.12
N GLU A 422 0.00 26.53 13.37
CA GLU A 422 0.18 27.56 12.36
C GLU A 422 -0.85 27.44 11.22
N VAL A 423 -1.11 26.22 10.75
CA VAL A 423 -2.12 25.95 9.71
C VAL A 423 -3.52 26.30 10.22
N ALA A 424 -3.86 25.88 11.45
CA ALA A 424 -5.19 26.10 12.04
C ALA A 424 -5.53 27.56 12.34
N ASN A 425 -4.52 28.42 12.50
CA ASN A 425 -4.69 29.85 12.78
C ASN A 425 -4.25 30.72 11.59
N ALA A 426 -4.05 30.15 10.40
CA ALA A 426 -3.52 30.86 9.24
C ALA A 426 -4.39 32.08 8.86
N GLY A 427 -3.81 33.27 8.86
CA GLY A 427 -4.52 34.53 8.58
C GLY A 427 -5.09 35.23 9.81
N ASP A 428 -5.19 34.54 10.95
CA ASP A 428 -5.61 35.16 12.22
C ASP A 428 -4.52 36.09 12.75
N THR A 429 -4.95 37.15 13.45
CA THR A 429 -4.04 38.06 14.15
C THR A 429 -3.99 37.69 15.62
N ILE A 430 -2.83 37.20 16.07
CA ILE A 430 -2.56 36.80 17.45
C ILE A 430 -1.44 37.71 17.96
N ASN A 431 -1.62 38.33 19.12
CA ASN A 431 -0.64 39.28 19.70
C ASN A 431 -0.11 40.34 18.70
N GLY A 432 -1.00 40.88 17.86
CA GLY A 432 -0.64 41.89 16.86
C GLY A 432 0.15 41.37 15.64
N VAL A 433 0.34 40.05 15.53
CA VAL A 433 1.05 39.40 14.41
C VAL A 433 0.10 38.46 13.68
N LYS A 434 0.14 38.49 12.35
CA LYS A 434 -0.71 37.62 11.54
C LYS A 434 -0.02 36.29 11.25
N ILE A 435 -0.72 35.19 11.50
CA ILE A 435 -0.13 33.86 11.40
C ILE A 435 -0.03 33.42 9.93
N LEU A 436 1.14 32.89 9.55
CA LEU A 436 1.49 32.48 8.17
C LEU A 436 1.30 33.60 7.13
N GLU A 437 1.41 34.87 7.53
CA GLU A 437 1.47 35.98 6.59
C GLU A 437 2.83 36.01 5.88
N THR A 438 2.81 36.28 4.58
CA THR A 438 4.02 36.50 3.79
C THR A 438 4.54 37.91 4.08
N ASP A 439 5.85 38.04 4.28
CA ASP A 439 6.47 39.37 4.44
C ASP A 439 6.22 40.23 3.19
N PRO A 440 5.72 41.47 3.33
CA PRO A 440 5.37 42.30 2.19
C PRO A 440 6.60 42.73 1.40
N VAL A 441 6.49 42.69 0.07
CA VAL A 441 7.49 43.23 -0.85
C VAL A 441 7.43 44.75 -0.80
N GLY A 442 8.23 45.36 0.07
CA GLY A 442 8.24 46.81 0.25
C GLY A 442 8.53 47.33 1.66
N ALA A 443 8.79 46.46 2.65
CA ALA A 443 9.44 46.92 3.88
C ALA A 443 10.75 47.65 3.47
N THR A 444 10.90 48.92 3.84
CA THR A 444 11.97 49.78 3.35
C THR A 444 13.34 49.13 3.54
N GLY A 445 14.02 48.76 2.44
CA GLY A 445 15.34 48.12 2.45
C GLY A 445 15.35 46.58 2.38
N ALA A 446 14.20 45.89 2.32
CA ALA A 446 14.16 44.43 2.17
C ALA A 446 14.62 43.98 0.77
N THR A 447 15.77 43.31 0.70
CA THR A 447 16.33 42.71 -0.53
C THR A 447 15.94 41.24 -0.69
N GLU A 448 15.58 40.58 0.41
CA GLU A 448 15.18 39.17 0.50
C GLU A 448 13.83 39.06 1.23
N ILE A 449 13.00 38.11 0.81
CA ILE A 449 11.70 37.81 1.41
C ILE A 449 11.59 36.32 1.73
N ARG A 450 11.09 36.02 2.93
CA ARG A 450 10.67 34.67 3.31
C ARG A 450 9.21 34.43 2.92
N GLN A 451 8.87 33.19 2.63
CA GLN A 451 7.55 32.81 2.13
C GLN A 451 7.02 31.66 2.97
N ALA A 452 6.00 31.95 3.78
CA ALA A 452 5.28 30.94 4.56
C ALA A 452 4.32 30.13 3.67
N LYS A 453 3.76 30.76 2.64
CA LYS A 453 2.84 30.18 1.68
C LYS A 453 3.50 29.97 0.31
N PRO A 454 3.02 29.01 -0.49
CA PRO A 454 3.61 28.74 -1.79
C PRO A 454 3.36 29.85 -2.81
N VAL A 455 4.40 30.18 -3.56
CA VAL A 455 4.42 31.16 -4.66
C VAL A 455 4.70 30.53 -6.01
N CYS A 456 5.40 29.39 -6.05
CA CYS A 456 5.86 28.69 -7.25
C CYS A 456 4.91 27.58 -7.71
N SER A 457 4.28 26.88 -6.79
CA SER A 457 3.34 25.80 -7.06
C SER A 457 2.18 26.32 -7.89
N ALA A 458 1.80 25.54 -8.90
CA ALA A 458 0.57 25.79 -9.66
C ALA A 458 -0.68 25.64 -8.77
N ASN A 459 -0.59 24.83 -7.71
CA ASN A 459 -1.67 24.53 -6.77
C ASN A 459 -1.24 24.99 -5.37
N LYS A 460 -1.72 26.18 -4.96
CA LYS A 460 -1.21 26.91 -3.79
C LYS A 460 -2.01 26.68 -2.50
N THR A 461 -3.07 25.89 -2.55
CA THR A 461 -4.08 25.76 -1.49
C THR A 461 -4.34 24.30 -1.09
N PHE A 462 -3.36 23.41 -1.30
CA PHE A 462 -3.55 21.99 -1.00
C PHE A 462 -3.34 21.74 0.49
N GLU A 463 -4.43 21.36 1.17
CA GLU A 463 -4.47 21.19 2.63
C GLU A 463 -4.77 19.73 3.05
N ASP A 464 -5.37 18.90 2.18
CA ASP A 464 -5.77 17.53 2.53
C ASP A 464 -5.52 16.50 1.41
N PRO A 465 -4.76 15.41 1.67
CA PRO A 465 -4.00 15.20 2.90
C PRO A 465 -2.70 16.02 2.93
N ASP A 466 -2.23 16.37 4.11
CA ASP A 466 -1.13 17.32 4.26
C ASP A 466 0.17 16.83 3.57
N ARG A 467 0.68 17.65 2.65
CA ARG A 467 1.88 17.33 1.84
C ARG A 467 3.18 17.29 2.66
N ARG A 468 3.24 17.86 3.86
CA ARG A 468 4.42 17.81 4.75
C ARG A 468 4.46 16.52 5.57
N VAL A 469 3.35 15.78 5.66
CA VAL A 469 3.30 14.47 6.31
C VAL A 469 3.51 13.40 5.26
N MET A 470 4.37 12.41 5.54
CA MET A 470 4.63 11.28 4.66
C MET A 470 4.59 9.98 5.44
N THR A 471 4.13 8.92 4.79
CA THR A 471 4.28 7.56 5.31
C THR A 471 5.58 6.97 4.79
N ILE A 472 6.38 6.33 5.64
CA ILE A 472 7.61 5.63 5.26
C ILE A 472 7.60 4.21 5.78
N ALA A 473 8.24 3.29 5.04
CA ALA A 473 8.45 1.92 5.48
C ALA A 473 9.67 1.84 6.41
N VAL A 474 9.60 1.03 7.45
CA VAL A 474 10.71 0.66 8.32
C VAL A 474 11.08 -0.77 8.02
N VAL A 475 12.34 -1.00 7.69
CA VAL A 475 12.87 -2.30 7.28
C VAL A 475 14.02 -2.69 8.19
N ASN A 476 14.02 -3.94 8.66
CA ASN A 476 15.15 -4.54 9.38
C ASN A 476 16.27 -4.86 8.38
N CYS A 477 16.97 -3.83 7.90
CA CYS A 477 17.91 -3.92 6.77
C CYS A 477 19.03 -4.94 6.97
N THR A 478 19.47 -5.17 8.21
CA THR A 478 20.55 -6.09 8.55
C THR A 478 20.08 -7.54 8.49
N ALA A 479 18.91 -7.83 9.08
CA ALA A 479 18.24 -9.12 9.10
C ALA A 479 17.80 -9.54 7.70
N GLU A 480 17.23 -8.59 6.94
CA GLU A 480 16.83 -8.75 5.53
C GLU A 480 18.04 -8.73 4.58
N GLN A 481 19.26 -8.52 5.10
CA GLN A 481 20.52 -8.49 4.35
C GLN A 481 20.47 -7.59 3.10
N VAL A 482 19.83 -6.42 3.22
CA VAL A 482 19.58 -5.52 2.09
C VAL A 482 20.90 -5.14 1.42
N ARG A 483 20.99 -5.39 0.09
CA ARG A 483 22.18 -5.14 -0.74
C ARG A 483 21.81 -4.62 -2.13
N GLY A 484 21.51 -3.33 -2.22
CA GLY A 484 21.19 -2.70 -3.50
C GLY A 484 19.74 -2.99 -3.89
N LYS A 485 19.51 -3.71 -5.00
CA LYS A 485 18.18 -4.26 -5.33
C LYS A 485 18.04 -5.60 -4.61
N THR A 486 17.20 -5.64 -3.60
CA THR A 486 16.91 -6.81 -2.77
C THR A 486 15.45 -7.15 -3.00
N GLN A 487 15.17 -8.41 -3.31
CA GLN A 487 13.80 -8.86 -3.52
C GLN A 487 13.18 -9.25 -2.20
N ASP A 488 11.85 -9.12 -2.12
CA ASP A 488 11.07 -9.65 -1.02
C ASP A 488 11.54 -9.17 0.36
N VAL A 489 11.74 -7.85 0.52
CA VAL A 489 12.15 -7.26 1.80
C VAL A 489 10.96 -7.08 2.73
N ALA A 490 10.98 -7.73 3.89
CA ALA A 490 9.93 -7.62 4.89
C ALA A 490 9.88 -6.23 5.52
N ILE A 491 8.67 -5.67 5.64
CA ILE A 491 8.43 -4.38 6.29
C ILE A 491 8.10 -4.63 7.77
N ALA A 492 8.96 -4.16 8.66
CA ALA A 492 8.79 -4.28 10.11
C ALA A 492 7.70 -3.34 10.65
N ASP A 493 7.68 -2.09 10.19
CA ASP A 493 6.73 -1.07 10.65
C ASP A 493 6.45 -0.02 9.57
N TRP A 494 5.38 0.75 9.76
CA TRP A 494 5.10 1.96 8.98
C TRP A 494 5.06 3.18 9.89
N LEU A 495 5.69 4.28 9.47
CA LEU A 495 5.72 5.52 10.24
C LEU A 495 5.11 6.66 9.45
N ASP A 496 4.24 7.43 10.11
CA ASP A 496 3.93 8.78 9.65
C ASP A 496 5.02 9.71 10.17
N VAL A 497 5.63 10.47 9.25
CA VAL A 497 6.70 11.41 9.55
C VAL A 497 6.39 12.79 9.01
N PHE A 498 6.77 13.82 9.76
CA PHE A 498 6.68 15.22 9.34
C PHE A 498 8.01 15.62 8.72
N LEU A 499 8.00 15.99 7.44
CA LEU A 499 9.19 16.53 6.77
C LEU A 499 9.51 17.91 7.38
N VAL A 500 10.74 18.16 7.80
CA VAL A 500 11.06 19.34 8.64
C VAL A 500 11.64 20.50 7.82
N GLN A 501 12.53 20.19 6.88
CA GLN A 501 13.21 21.16 6.01
C GLN A 501 13.40 20.59 4.59
N PRO A 502 13.57 21.43 3.56
CA PRO A 502 13.86 20.93 2.21
C PRO A 502 15.28 20.36 2.14
N SER A 503 15.44 19.35 1.29
CA SER A 503 16.73 18.75 0.95
C SER A 503 17.52 19.70 0.06
N ALA A 504 18.57 20.29 0.61
CA ALA A 504 19.37 21.31 -0.06
C ALA A 504 20.81 21.29 0.47
N ALA A 505 21.75 21.58 -0.42
CA ALA A 505 23.14 21.80 -0.02
C ALA A 505 23.23 23.11 0.77
N ARG A 506 23.77 23.03 2.00
CA ARG A 506 24.02 24.15 2.92
C ARG A 506 25.37 23.96 3.60
N ASP A 507 25.78 24.91 4.42
CA ASP A 507 27.00 24.82 5.25
C ASP A 507 27.10 23.51 6.06
N ARG A 508 25.95 22.96 6.52
CA ARG A 508 25.88 21.79 7.42
C ARG A 508 24.95 20.68 6.94
N THR A 509 24.53 20.70 5.67
CA THR A 509 23.68 19.65 5.05
C THR A 509 24.06 19.40 3.59
N SER A 510 23.92 18.16 3.14
CA SER A 510 24.00 17.79 1.73
C SER A 510 22.66 17.96 1.01
N LYS A 511 22.68 18.02 -0.32
CA LYS A 511 21.47 17.97 -1.15
C LYS A 511 20.70 16.65 -0.96
N SER A 512 21.38 15.56 -0.61
CA SER A 512 20.79 14.23 -0.40
C SER A 512 20.26 13.99 1.01
N ASP A 513 20.51 14.91 1.94
CA ASP A 513 20.01 14.79 3.31
C ASP A 513 18.51 15.08 3.35
N ILE A 514 17.77 14.20 4.00
CA ILE A 514 16.37 14.43 4.33
C ILE A 514 16.24 14.44 5.85
N TYR A 515 15.38 15.31 6.37
CA TYR A 515 15.17 15.40 7.81
C TYR A 515 13.68 15.34 8.13
N PHE A 516 13.32 14.41 9.00
CA PHE A 516 11.94 14.21 9.43
C PHE A 516 11.80 14.31 10.93
N GLU A 517 10.58 14.52 11.41
CA GLU A 517 10.17 14.31 12.79
C GLU A 517 9.19 13.13 12.83
N VAL A 518 9.40 12.19 13.75
CA VAL A 518 8.50 11.05 13.91
C VAL A 518 7.17 11.51 14.52
N ILE A 519 6.05 11.20 13.86
CA ILE A 519 4.71 11.55 14.38
C ILE A 519 4.12 10.37 15.14
N ARG A 520 4.05 9.20 14.49
CA ARG A 520 3.43 7.98 15.05
C ARG A 520 3.75 6.78 14.18
N LYS A 521 3.59 5.57 14.74
CA LYS A 521 3.32 4.38 13.94
C LYS A 521 1.97 4.50 13.25
N THR A 522 1.93 4.09 12.01
CA THR A 522 0.72 4.03 11.22
C THR A 522 0.44 2.58 10.88
N ASN A 523 -0.84 2.22 10.83
CA ASN A 523 -1.25 0.93 10.33
C ASN A 523 -1.89 1.16 8.97
N ILE A 524 -1.21 0.72 7.91
CA ILE A 524 -1.63 0.91 6.53
C ILE A 524 -2.92 0.14 6.16
N THR A 525 -3.40 -0.77 7.04
CA THR A 525 -4.71 -1.43 6.88
C THR A 525 -5.89 -0.53 7.24
N ARG A 526 -5.67 0.67 7.82
CA ARG A 526 -6.73 1.62 8.17
C ARG A 526 -6.95 2.65 7.06
N THR A 527 -8.20 2.84 6.66
CA THR A 527 -8.64 3.91 5.75
C THR A 527 -8.38 5.30 6.37
N GLY A 528 -7.71 6.20 5.64
CA GLY A 528 -7.56 7.63 6.01
C GLY A 528 -6.16 8.15 6.39
N ALA A 529 -5.07 7.48 6.01
CA ALA A 529 -3.70 7.95 6.29
C ALA A 529 -3.26 9.12 5.38
N PRO A 530 -2.41 10.07 5.85
CA PRO A 530 -2.11 11.33 5.16
C PRO A 530 -1.31 11.21 3.85
N ILE A 531 -0.73 10.06 3.53
CA ILE A 531 -0.53 9.68 2.14
C ILE A 531 -0.56 8.17 2.06
N GLY A 532 -1.61 7.64 1.42
CA GLY A 532 -1.77 6.25 1.04
C GLY A 532 -2.13 5.31 2.20
N PRO A 533 -3.41 4.93 2.38
CA PRO A 533 -3.62 3.53 2.69
C PRO A 533 -3.08 2.77 1.48
N THR A 534 -2.00 2.04 1.68
CA THR A 534 -1.69 0.90 0.84
C THR A 534 -2.98 0.08 0.76
N ILE A 535 -3.64 0.06 -0.40
CA ILE A 535 -4.80 -0.82 -0.55
C ILE A 535 -4.19 -2.18 -0.81
N ARG A 536 -4.06 -2.98 0.25
CA ARG A 536 -3.93 -4.42 0.09
C ARG A 536 -5.24 -4.90 -0.52
N ARG A 537 -5.17 -5.35 -1.76
CA ARG A 537 -6.31 -5.93 -2.47
C ARG A 537 -6.08 -7.42 -2.53
N ASP A 538 -6.82 -8.14 -1.71
CA ASP A 538 -6.81 -9.58 -1.67
C ASP A 538 -8.01 -10.10 -2.49
N MET A 539 -7.73 -10.93 -3.49
CA MET A 539 -8.76 -11.55 -4.33
C MET A 539 -8.50 -13.06 -4.40
N PRO A 540 -9.45 -13.90 -3.95
CA PRO A 540 -9.37 -15.32 -4.24
C PRO A 540 -9.54 -15.54 -5.74
N TYR A 541 -8.76 -16.46 -6.31
CA TYR A 541 -8.85 -16.83 -7.72
C TYR A 541 -8.73 -18.35 -7.88
N LEU A 542 -9.34 -18.86 -8.96
CA LEU A 542 -9.22 -20.26 -9.35
C LEU A 542 -7.90 -20.46 -10.10
N VAL A 543 -7.16 -21.48 -9.69
CA VAL A 543 -5.96 -21.98 -10.35
C VAL A 543 -6.35 -23.06 -11.37
N ARG A 544 -7.33 -23.90 -11.01
CA ARG A 544 -7.79 -25.03 -11.80
C ARG A 544 -9.24 -25.36 -11.51
#